data_AF-A0A3E2JBU6-F1
#
_entry.id   AF-A0A3E2JBU6-F1
#
_cell.length_a   1.000
_cell.length_b   1.000
_cell.length_c   1.000
_cell.angle_alpha   90.00
_cell.angle_beta   90.00
_cell.angle_gamma   90.00
#
_symmetry.space_group_name_H-M   'P 1'
#
loop_
_entity.id
_entity.type
_entity.pdbx_description
1 polymer ?
#
loop_
_entity_poly.entity_id
_entity_poly.type
_entity_poly.pdbx_seq_one_letter_code
_entity_poly.pdbx_strand_id
1 'polypeptide(L)' 'MLLSTRSEIVDNGKALYDIKWDGWRILLHKKGNRIEAYTRHENVVINKFPELQQAVHQI' A
#
# COMPACT_ATOMS: atom_id res chain seq x y z
N MET A 1 2.00 -3.29 9.08
CA MET A 1 3.29 -2.79 9.59
C MET A 1 3.23 -1.28 9.71
N LEU A 2 3.73 -0.72 10.80
CA LEU A 2 3.85 0.73 11.05
C LEU A 2 5.32 1.08 11.25
N LEU A 3 5.66 2.35 11.05
CA LEU A 3 7.02 2.86 11.19
C LEU A 3 7.19 3.60 12.53
N SER A 4 8.39 3.52 13.10
CA SER A 4 8.80 4.35 14.24
C SER A 4 9.46 5.63 13.72
N THR A 5 9.06 6.78 14.24
CA THR A 5 9.67 8.07 13.89
C THR A 5 11.08 8.19 14.46
N ARG A 6 12.01 8.74 13.66
CA ARG A 6 13.36 9.13 14.07
C ARG A 6 13.73 10.47 13.41
N SER A 7 14.61 11.24 14.05
CA SER A 7 15.15 12.50 13.53
C SER A 7 16.37 12.31 12.63
N GLU A 8 16.96 11.10 12.63
CA GLU A 8 18.21 10.80 11.93
C GLU A 8 18.04 9.60 11.00
N ILE A 9 18.80 9.63 9.91
CA ILE A 9 18.88 8.55 8.92
C ILE A 9 19.89 7.51 9.40
N VAL A 10 19.54 6.23 9.35
CA VAL A 10 20.46 5.13 9.69
C VAL A 10 21.28 4.73 8.47
N ASP A 11 22.48 5.30 8.33
CA ASP A 11 23.39 5.00 7.22
C ASP A 11 24.49 4.03 7.63
N ASN A 12 24.19 2.73 7.56
CA ASN A 12 25.11 1.65 7.92
C ASN A 12 25.27 0.59 6.82
N GLY A 13 24.86 0.91 5.59
CA GLY A 13 24.87 -0.01 4.44
C GLY A 13 23.91 -1.21 4.51
N LYS A 14 23.08 -1.30 5.57
CA LYS A 14 22.09 -2.40 5.74
C LYS A 14 20.64 -1.95 5.52
N ALA A 15 20.41 -0.65 5.33
CA ALA A 15 19.08 -0.08 5.15
C ALA A 15 18.78 0.14 3.66
N LEU A 16 17.52 -0.12 3.28
CA LEU A 16 16.93 0.35 2.03
C LEU A 16 16.09 1.59 2.31
N TYR A 17 16.09 2.53 1.37
CA TYR A 17 15.37 3.80 1.49
C TYR A 17 14.30 3.92 0.42
N ASP A 18 13.21 4.61 0.76
CA ASP A 18 12.10 4.89 -0.15
C ASP A 18 11.53 6.29 0.16
N ILE A 19 10.85 6.90 -0.82
CA ILE A 19 10.21 8.20 -0.67
C ILE A 19 8.98 8.06 0.22
N LYS A 20 8.85 8.94 1.22
CA LYS A 20 7.63 9.03 2.02
C LYS A 20 6.55 9.77 1.23
N TRP A 21 5.54 9.03 0.79
CA TRP A 21 4.33 9.58 0.17
C TRP A 21 3.24 9.82 1.21
N ASP A 22 2.61 11.00 1.17
CA ASP A 22 1.45 11.32 1.99
C ASP A 22 0.16 10.93 1.27
N GLY A 23 -0.55 9.96 1.85
CA GLY A 23 -1.77 9.41 1.30
C GLY A 23 -2.37 8.35 2.23
N TRP A 24 -3.29 7.55 1.69
CA TRP A 24 -3.93 6.47 2.44
C TRP A 24 -3.15 5.17 2.28
N ARG A 25 -2.82 4.51 3.40
CA ARG A 25 -2.24 3.15 3.37
C ARG A 25 -3.33 2.16 3.01
N ILE A 26 -3.14 1.47 1.88
CA ILE A 26 -4.00 0.40 1.40
C ILE A 26 -3.20 -0.90 1.33
N LEU A 27 -3.82 -2.00 1.76
CA LEU A 27 -3.37 -3.36 1.46
C LEU A 27 -4.21 -3.90 0.31
N LEU A 28 -3.56 -4.31 -0.78
CA LEU A 28 -4.21 -4.90 -1.94
C LEU A 28 -3.93 -6.41 -1.97
N HIS A 29 -4.98 -7.19 -2.18
CA HIS A 29 -4.90 -8.63 -2.41
C HIS A 29 -5.50 -8.93 -3.78
N LYS A 30 -4.72 -9.56 -4.67
CA LYS A 30 -5.16 -9.99 -6.01
C LYS A 30 -5.11 -11.51 -6.11
N LYS A 31 -6.22 -12.13 -6.51
CA LYS A 31 -6.31 -13.57 -6.81
C LYS A 31 -7.10 -13.77 -8.10
N GLY A 32 -6.40 -14.14 -9.17
CA GLY A 32 -6.98 -14.16 -10.52
C GLY A 32 -7.51 -12.76 -10.90
N ASN A 33 -8.81 -12.68 -11.20
CA ASN A 33 -9.53 -11.45 -11.54
C ASN A 33 -10.17 -10.77 -10.32
N ARG A 34 -10.03 -11.35 -9.12
CA ARG A 34 -10.52 -10.75 -7.89
C ARG A 34 -9.47 -9.85 -7.28
N ILE A 35 -9.88 -8.64 -6.91
CA ILE A 35 -9.08 -7.70 -6.12
C ILE A 35 -9.85 -7.26 -4.88
N GLU A 36 -9.16 -7.23 -3.75
CA GLU A 36 -9.68 -6.76 -2.47
C GLU A 36 -8.74 -5.67 -1.95
N ALA A 37 -9.30 -4.62 -1.37
CA ALA A 37 -8.57 -3.48 -0.85
C ALA A 37 -8.98 -3.18 0.59
N TYR A 38 -8.01 -3.07 1.48
CA TYR A 38 -8.22 -2.87 2.91
C TYR A 38 -7.45 -1.64 3.41
N THR A 39 -8.08 -0.84 4.26
CA THR A 39 -7.38 0.24 4.98
C THR A 39 -6.47 -0.34 6.07
N ARG A 40 -5.64 0.51 6.69
CA ARG A 40 -4.85 0.15 7.88
C ARG A 40 -5.66 -0.38 9.07
N HIS A 41 -6.97 -0.14 9.10
CA HIS A 41 -7.90 -0.60 10.12
C HIS A 41 -8.86 -1.68 9.57
N GLU A 42 -8.43 -2.40 8.52
CA GLU A 42 -9.14 -3.57 7.96
C GLU A 42 -10.49 -3.26 7.29
N ASN A 43 -10.90 -2.00 7.20
CA ASN A 43 -12.09 -1.62 6.44
C ASN A 43 -11.91 -1.96 4.95
N VAL A 44 -12.91 -2.63 4.37
CA VAL A 44 -12.98 -2.93 2.94
C VAL A 44 -13.32 -1.66 2.17
N VAL A 45 -12.50 -1.32 1.18
CA VAL A 45 -12.63 -0.06 0.42
C VAL A 45 -12.56 -0.23 -1.10
N ILE A 46 -12.58 -1.45 -1.62
CA ILE A 46 -12.44 -1.70 -3.07
C ILE A 46 -13.46 -0.91 -3.93
N ASN A 47 -14.70 -0.75 -3.44
CA ASN A 47 -15.74 0.00 -4.16
C ASN A 47 -15.46 1.51 -4.27
N LYS A 48 -14.49 2.04 -3.53
CA LYS A 48 -14.06 3.45 -3.61
C LYS A 48 -12.99 3.70 -4.68
N PHE A 49 -12.43 2.64 -5.27
CA PHE A 49 -11.32 2.70 -6.22
C PHE A 49 -11.63 1.89 -7.49
N PRO A 50 -12.64 2.30 -8.30
CA PRO A 50 -13.01 1.59 -9.53
C PRO A 50 -11.85 1.46 -10.54
N GLU A 51 -10.90 2.40 -10.53
CA GLU A 51 -9.69 2.36 -11.35
C GLU A 51 -8.82 1.12 -11.08
N LEU A 52 -8.81 0.61 -9.83
CA LEU A 52 -8.08 -0.61 -9.50
C LEU A 52 -8.74 -1.85 -10.10
N GLN A 53 -10.07 -1.85 -10.22
CA GLN A 53 -10.77 -2.94 -10.89
C GLN A 53 -10.45 -2.94 -12.39
N GLN A 54 -10.38 -1.76 -13.02
CA GLN A 54 -10.01 -1.64 -14.43
C GLN A 54 -8.59 -2.13 -14.70
N ALA A 55 -7.63 -1.71 -13.86
CA ALA A 55 -6.22 -2.11 -14.00
C ALA A 55 -6.00 -3.63 -13.94
N VAL A 56 -6.81 -4.35 -13.16
CA VAL A 56 -6.73 -5.81 -13.06
C VAL A 56 -7.18 -6.53 -14.33
N HIS A 57 -8.10 -5.95 -15.10
CA HIS A 57 -8.64 -6.56 -16.32
C HIS A 57 -7.80 -6.29 -17.58
N GLN A 58 -6.77 -5.43 -17.50
CA GLN A 58 -5.90 -5.08 -18.62
C GLN A 58 -4.58 -5.86 -18.67
N ILE A 59 -4.44 -6.92 -17.87
CA ILE A 59 -3.23 -7.75 -17.75
C ILE A 59 -3.50 -9.15 -18.29
#